data_AF-A0A9D5QZI1-F1
#
_entry.id   AF-A0A9D5QZI1-F1
#
_cell.length_a   1.000
_cell.length_b   1.000
_cell.length_c   1.000
_cell.angle_alpha   90.00
_cell.angle_beta   90.00
_cell.angle_gamma   90.00
#
_symmetry.space_group_name_H-M   'P 1'
#
loop_
_entity.id
_entity.type
_entity.pdbx_description
1 polymer ?
#
loop_
_entity_poly.entity_id
_entity_poly.type
_entity_poly.pdbx_seq_one_letter_code
_entity_poly.pdbx_strand_id
1 'polypeptide(L)'
;MKKQLVTSVDVTYVCHNTGDYMELVVLGEVFYMRRTRFLKRLVRKVIHKVEVPMDYFTSVEEAKAEARRQMDKFVKAYYATA
;
A
#
# COMPACT_ATOMS: atom_id res chain seq x y z
N MET A 1 3.33 4.58 -22.71
CA MET A 1 3.99 3.49 -21.95
C MET A 1 3.55 3.54 -20.49
N LYS A 2 2.96 2.46 -19.97
CA LYS A 2 2.54 2.38 -18.56
C LYS A 2 3.77 2.28 -17.64
N LYS A 3 3.71 2.90 -16.47
CA LYS A 3 4.78 2.84 -15.47
C LYS A 3 4.81 1.45 -14.84
N GLN A 4 6.00 0.91 -14.60
CA GLN A 4 6.17 -0.30 -13.81
C GLN A 4 5.80 0.01 -12.36
N LEU A 5 4.75 -0.66 -11.87
CA LEU A 5 4.31 -0.60 -10.49
C LEU A 5 5.14 -1.56 -9.62
N VAL A 6 5.38 -1.13 -8.39
CA VAL A 6 6.02 -1.89 -7.31
C VAL A 6 5.07 -1.92 -6.13
N THR A 7 4.99 -3.04 -5.43
CA THR A 7 4.19 -3.21 -4.22
C THR A 7 5.09 -3.40 -3.01
N SER A 8 4.67 -2.88 -1.86
CA SER A 8 5.29 -3.14 -0.56
C SER A 8 4.21 -3.47 0.45
N VAL A 9 4.55 -4.32 1.41
CA VAL A 9 3.67 -4.69 2.53
C VAL A 9 4.50 -4.65 3.79
N ASP A 10 4.01 -3.93 4.79
CA ASP A 10 4.65 -3.85 6.10
C ASP A 10 3.61 -3.90 7.22
N VAL A 11 4.04 -4.22 8.44
CA VAL A 11 3.20 -4.18 9.64
C VAL A 11 3.53 -2.89 10.38
N THR A 12 2.53 -2.06 10.66
CA THR A 12 2.76 -0.75 11.28
C THR A 12 1.59 -0.32 12.14
N TYR A 13 1.82 0.68 12.99
CA TYR A 13 0.76 1.35 13.74
C TYR A 13 0.29 2.57 12.97
N VAL A 14 -1.03 2.69 12.77
CA VAL A 14 -1.66 3.86 12.15
C VAL A 14 -2.49 4.59 13.20
N CYS A 15 -2.30 5.90 13.26
CA CYS A 15 -3.14 6.79 14.07
C CYS A 15 -4.32 7.23 13.20
N HIS A 16 -5.54 6.89 13.61
CA HIS A 16 -6.75 7.38 12.97
C HIS A 16 -7.19 8.66 13.69
N ASN A 17 -7.41 9.75 12.94
CA ASN A 17 -7.72 11.09 13.46
C ASN A 17 -8.99 11.19 14.35
N THR A 18 -9.69 10.09 14.60
CA THR A 18 -10.95 10.00 15.34
C THR A 18 -10.82 9.50 16.78
N GLY A 19 -9.61 9.23 17.28
CA GLY A 19 -9.36 8.96 18.69
C GLY A 19 -7.89 8.64 18.94
N ASP A 20 -7.41 8.84 20.16
CA ASP A 20 -6.01 8.62 20.57
C ASP A 20 -5.56 7.14 20.54
N TYR A 21 -6.23 6.28 19.76
CA TYR A 21 -5.90 4.87 19.62
C TYR A 21 -5.03 4.64 18.39
N MET A 22 -3.88 4.01 18.60
CA MET A 22 -3.06 3.47 17.52
C MET A 22 -3.56 2.08 17.17
N GLU A 23 -3.93 1.87 15.91
CA GLU A 23 -4.36 0.56 15.41
C GLU A 23 -3.18 -0.14 14.73
N LEU A 24 -2.95 -1.40 15.08
CA LEU A 24 -1.96 -2.24 14.40
C LEU A 24 -2.56 -2.72 13.08
N VAL A 25 -1.95 -2.33 11.97
CA VAL A 25 -2.42 -2.67 10.63
C VAL A 25 -1.32 -3.27 9.79
N VAL A 26 -1.71 -4.11 8.83
CA VAL A 26 -0.87 -4.37 7.67
C VAL A 26 -1.09 -3.27 6.65
N LEU A 27 -0.01 -2.56 6.36
CA LEU A 27 0.01 -1.49 5.38
C LEU A 27 0.56 -2.01 4.03
N GLY A 28 -0.32 -2.07 3.04
CA GLY A 28 0.02 -2.31 1.64
C GLY A 28 0.12 -1.01 0.84
N GLU A 29 1.14 -0.86 0.01
CA GLU A 29 1.30 0.30 -0.84
C GLU A 29 1.70 -0.09 -2.26
N VAL A 30 1.03 0.53 -3.25
CA VAL A 30 1.35 0.42 -4.67
C VAL A 30 1.93 1.73 -5.14
N PHE A 31 3.10 1.70 -5.76
CA PHE A 31 3.84 2.89 -6.16
C PHE A 31 4.62 2.68 -7.46
N TYR A 32 5.08 3.78 -8.05
CA TYR A 32 6.12 3.75 -9.07
C TYR A 32 7.24 4.73 -8.72
N MET A 33 8.43 4.48 -9.28
CA MET A 33 9.56 5.38 -9.11
C MET A 33 9.50 6.51 -10.14
N ARG A 34 9.59 7.76 -9.66
CA ARG A 34 9.58 8.97 -10.49
C ARG A 34 10.82 9.81 -10.23
N ARG A 35 11.48 10.30 -11.28
CA ARG A 35 12.50 11.33 -11.12
C ARG A 35 11.83 12.69 -10.93
N THR A 36 12.14 13.38 -9.83
CA THR A 36 11.65 14.75 -9.59
C THR A 36 12.67 15.77 -10.05
N ARG A 37 12.20 16.89 -10.60
CA ARG A 37 13.07 18.00 -11.02
C ARG A 37 13.69 18.72 -9.82
N PHE A 38 12.93 18.88 -8.73
CA PHE A 38 13.34 19.60 -7.54
C PHE A 38 14.44 18.88 -6.75
N LEU A 39 14.20 17.62 -6.37
CA LEU A 39 15.15 16.86 -5.55
C LEU A 39 16.26 16.20 -6.38
N LYS A 40 16.20 16.31 -7.71
CA LYS A 40 17.09 15.65 -8.69
C LYS A 40 17.29 14.13 -8.48
N ARG A 41 16.41 13.48 -7.71
CA ARG A 41 16.49 12.06 -7.33
C ARG A 41 15.23 11.28 -7.74
N LEU A 42 15.37 9.95 -7.80
CA LEU A 42 14.23 9.05 -7.89
C LEU A 42 13.49 9.07 -6.55
N VAL A 43 12.18 9.33 -6.61
CA VAL A 43 11.29 9.30 -5.45
C VAL A 43 10.18 8.30 -5.69
N ARG A 44 9.71 7.74 -4.59
CA ARG A 44 8.55 6.88 -4.53
C ARG A 44 7.27 7.70 -4.67
N LYS A 45 6.48 7.44 -5.71
CA LYS A 45 5.12 8.01 -5.83
C LYS A 45 4.11 6.91 -5.55
N VAL A 46 3.59 6.90 -4.31
CA VAL A 46 2.47 6.05 -3.92
C VAL A 46 1.21 6.52 -4.66
N ILE A 47 0.49 5.57 -5.25
CA ILE A 47 -0.74 5.80 -6.00
C ILE A 47 -1.94 5.07 -5.41
N HIS A 48 -1.69 4.06 -4.57
CA HIS A 48 -2.71 3.35 -3.85
C HIS A 48 -2.15 2.83 -2.53
N LYS A 49 -2.98 2.87 -1.49
CA LYS A 49 -2.68 2.46 -0.12
C LYS A 49 -3.82 1.56 0.35
N VAL A 50 -3.46 0.47 1.01
CA VAL A 50 -4.37 -0.51 1.60
C VAL A 50 -3.99 -0.62 3.06
N GLU A 51 -4.96 -0.46 3.94
CA GLU A 51 -4.81 -0.66 5.38
C GLU A 51 -5.70 -1.82 5.77
N VAL A 52 -5.10 -2.88 6.32
CA VAL A 52 -5.82 -4.06 6.81
C VAL A 52 -5.62 -4.14 8.31
N PRO A 53 -6.64 -3.85 9.12
CA PRO A 53 -6.52 -3.98 10.56
C PRO A 53 -6.23 -5.42 10.97
N MET A 54 -5.29 -5.59 11.88
CA MET A 54 -4.85 -6.91 12.35
C MET A 54 -5.92 -7.62 13.19
N ASP A 55 -6.80 -6.87 13.85
CA ASP A 55 -7.78 -7.39 14.82
C ASP A 55 -8.79 -8.38 14.20
N TYR A 56 -8.94 -8.38 12.88
CA TYR A 56 -9.83 -9.29 12.15
C TYR A 56 -9.17 -10.60 11.70
N PHE A 57 -7.89 -10.83 12.00
CA PHE A 57 -7.12 -11.97 11.48
C PHE A 57 -6.46 -12.77 12.60
N THR A 58 -6.28 -14.07 12.36
CA THR A 58 -5.66 -14.99 13.33
C THR A 58 -4.14 -14.92 13.25
N SER A 59 -3.59 -14.48 12.12
CA SER A 59 -2.15 -14.34 11.89
C SER A 59 -1.79 -13.11 11.05
N VAL A 60 -0.54 -12.66 11.19
CA VAL A 60 0.03 -11.57 10.38
C VAL A 60 0.08 -11.96 8.90
N GLU A 61 0.33 -13.23 8.61
CA GLU A 61 0.42 -13.79 7.27
C GLU A 61 -0.92 -13.71 6.54
N GLU A 62 -2.04 -13.98 7.23
CA GLU A 62 -3.39 -13.83 6.68
C GLU A 62 -3.72 -12.37 6.35
N ALA A 63 -3.42 -11.45 7.27
CA ALA A 63 -3.62 -10.02 7.03
C ALA A 63 -2.74 -9.51 5.87
N LYS A 64 -1.50 -10.00 5.75
CA LYS A 64 -0.61 -9.73 4.60
C LYS A 64 -1.16 -10.31 3.31
N ALA A 65 -1.76 -11.50 3.34
CA ALA A 65 -2.38 -12.10 2.17
C ALA A 65 -3.58 -11.28 1.69
N GLU A 66 -4.41 -10.79 2.61
CA GLU A 66 -5.55 -9.92 2.27
C GLU A 66 -5.08 -8.58 1.69
N ALA A 67 -4.07 -7.94 2.30
CA ALA A 67 -3.49 -6.71 1.76
C ALA A 67 -2.95 -6.92 0.33
N ARG A 68 -2.27 -8.05 0.08
CA ARG A 68 -1.80 -8.43 -1.27
C ARG A 68 -2.95 -8.64 -2.25
N ARG A 69 -4.03 -9.30 -1.83
CA ARG A 69 -5.22 -9.53 -2.67
C ARG A 69 -5.86 -8.21 -3.11
N GLN A 70 -6.02 -7.26 -2.19
CA GLN A 70 -6.59 -5.94 -2.50
C GLN A 70 -5.68 -5.14 -3.43
N MET A 71 -4.36 -5.14 -3.18
CA MET A 71 -3.41 -4.48 -4.08
C MET A 71 -3.36 -5.11 -5.47
N ASP A 72 -3.40 -6.44 -5.58
CA ASP A 72 -3.40 -7.14 -6.87
C ASP A 72 -4.65 -6.78 -7.70
N LYS A 73 -5.82 -6.68 -7.05
CA LYS A 73 -7.05 -6.20 -7.69
C LYS A 73 -6.87 -4.79 -8.26
N PHE A 74 -6.26 -3.88 -7.50
CA PHE A 74 -5.96 -2.53 -7.98
C PHE A 74 -4.96 -2.55 -9.16
N VAL A 75 -3.88 -3.31 -9.05
CA VAL A 75 -2.84 -3.40 -10.09
C VAL A 75 -3.42 -3.93 -11.40
N LYS A 76 -4.23 -5.00 -11.34
CA LYS A 76 -4.93 -5.56 -12.52
C LYS A 76 -5.84 -4.52 -13.16
N ALA A 77 -6.65 -3.83 -12.36
CA ALA A 77 -7.53 -2.77 -12.86
C ALA A 77 -6.74 -1.64 -13.54
N TYR A 78 -5.67 -1.17 -12.90
CA TYR A 78 -4.80 -0.11 -13.45
C TYR A 78 -4.21 -0.47 -14.82
N TYR A 79 -3.82 -1.73 -15.01
CA TYR A 79 -3.30 -2.21 -16.29
C TYR A 79 -4.39 -2.60 -17.30
N ALA A 80 -5.63 -2.80 -16.89
CA ALA A 80 -6.75 -3.10 -17.79
C ALA A 80 -7.41 -1.85 -18.37
N THR A 81 -7.54 -0.77 -17.59
CA THR A 81 -8.26 0.46 -17.98
C THR A 81 -7.45 1.43 -18.86
N ALA A 82 -6.33 0.99 -19.47
CA ALA A 82 -5.43 1.91 -20.17
C ALA A 82 -4.70 1.28 -21.36
#